data_AF-A0A3L6PFK1-F1
#
_entry.id   AF-A0A3L6PFK1-F1
#
_cell.length_a   1.000
_cell.length_b   1.000
_cell.length_c   1.000
_cell.angle_alpha   90.00
_cell.angle_beta   90.00
_cell.angle_gamma   90.00
#
_symmetry.space_group_name_H-M   'P 1'
#
loop_
_entity.id
_entity.type
_entity.pdbx_description
1 polymer ?
#
loop_
_entity_poly.entity_id
_entity_poly.type
_entity_poly.pdbx_seq_one_letter_code
_entity_poly.pdbx_strand_id
1 'polypeptide(L)'
;MKLKQLEGLLGGLTQFPAPKVELEQYPTGPHIASRMLYTAENSFDDITGKVVADFGCGCGTLAVASALLDAEHVIGIDIDPQSLELAQENSADLELDIDLIWSDIKSLNLKGFLVDTVVMNPPFGTRKKGADMEFLSMGLKVASQAVYSLHKTSTREHIKKAALRDFGAVSAEVLCELRYDLPQSYKFHKKREVDIAVDLWRFVPKARRSS
;
A
#
# COMPACT_ATOMS: atom_id res chain seq x y z
N MET A 1 -1.14 19.90 1.54
CA MET A 1 -2.36 19.81 0.67
C MET A 1 -3.61 19.47 1.50
N LYS A 2 -4.86 19.81 1.08
CA LYS A 2 -6.09 19.35 1.78
C LYS A 2 -6.56 17.97 1.31
N LEU A 3 -7.22 17.18 2.18
CA LEU A 3 -7.72 15.83 1.86
C LEU A 3 -8.54 15.74 0.57
N LYS A 4 -9.52 16.63 0.37
CA LYS A 4 -10.37 16.63 -0.83
C LYS A 4 -9.61 16.95 -2.12
N GLN A 5 -8.52 17.72 -2.03
CA GLN A 5 -7.69 18.02 -3.20
C GLN A 5 -6.87 16.79 -3.58
N LEU A 6 -6.26 16.13 -2.59
CA LEU A 6 -5.56 14.87 -2.79
C LEU A 6 -6.48 13.81 -3.42
N GLU A 7 -7.66 13.58 -2.85
CA GLU A 7 -8.65 12.65 -3.40
C GLU A 7 -9.07 12.99 -4.84
N GLY A 8 -9.23 14.28 -5.15
CA GLY A 8 -9.56 14.74 -6.50
C GLY A 8 -8.46 14.45 -7.52
N LEU A 9 -7.20 14.67 -7.17
CA LEU A 9 -6.05 14.36 -8.04
C LEU A 9 -5.93 12.85 -8.26
N LEU A 10 -6.06 12.05 -7.20
CA LEU A 10 -6.02 10.58 -7.29
C LEU A 10 -7.17 10.01 -8.13
N GLY A 11 -8.31 10.70 -8.20
CA GLY A 11 -9.44 10.32 -9.04
C GLY A 11 -9.17 10.43 -10.55
N GLY A 12 -8.12 11.15 -10.96
CA GLY A 12 -7.71 11.28 -12.36
C GLY A 12 -6.76 10.18 -12.84
N LEU A 13 -6.26 9.32 -11.95
CA LEU A 13 -5.25 8.33 -12.30
C LEU A 13 -5.83 7.21 -13.17
N THR A 14 -5.09 6.84 -14.21
CA THR A 14 -5.40 5.69 -15.07
C THR A 14 -5.31 4.40 -14.26
N GLN A 15 -6.37 3.60 -14.31
CA GLN A 15 -6.47 2.32 -13.62
C GLN A 15 -6.26 1.15 -14.59
N PHE A 16 -6.12 -0.07 -14.06
CA PHE A 16 -5.90 -1.27 -14.88
C PHE A 16 -6.93 -1.42 -16.01
N PRO A 17 -6.52 -1.41 -17.29
CA PRO A 17 -7.45 -1.64 -18.40
C PRO A 17 -7.94 -3.10 -18.44
N ALA A 18 -7.09 -4.04 -18.00
CA ALA A 18 -7.37 -5.46 -17.93
C ALA A 18 -6.69 -6.08 -16.68
N PRO A 19 -7.33 -6.05 -15.50
CA PRO A 19 -6.72 -6.51 -14.26
C PRO A 19 -6.46 -8.03 -14.24
N LYS A 20 -5.27 -8.42 -13.81
CA LYS A 20 -4.83 -9.81 -13.61
C LYS A 20 -5.38 -10.36 -12.29
N VAL A 21 -6.31 -11.29 -12.43
CA VAL A 21 -7.06 -11.89 -11.32
C VAL A 21 -6.16 -12.67 -10.37
N GLU A 22 -5.18 -13.36 -10.93
CA GLU A 22 -4.19 -14.19 -10.24
C GLU A 22 -3.24 -13.40 -9.36
N LEU A 23 -3.04 -12.12 -9.68
CA LEU A 23 -2.24 -11.18 -8.90
C LEU A 23 -3.09 -10.35 -7.93
N GLU A 24 -4.41 -10.53 -7.93
CA GLU A 24 -5.34 -9.73 -7.11
C GLU A 24 -5.18 -8.22 -7.41
N GLN A 25 -5.06 -7.84 -8.69
CA GLN A 25 -4.97 -6.44 -9.13
C GLN A 25 -6.27 -5.66 -8.92
N TYR A 26 -6.47 -5.22 -7.68
CA TYR A 26 -7.54 -4.32 -7.27
C TYR A 26 -6.94 -2.95 -6.97
N PRO A 27 -7.25 -1.91 -7.77
CA PRO A 27 -6.70 -0.59 -7.50
C PRO A 27 -7.22 -0.05 -6.17
N THR A 28 -6.33 0.56 -5.40
CA THR A 28 -6.74 1.31 -4.20
C THR A 28 -7.51 2.54 -4.65
N GLY A 29 -8.80 2.62 -4.30
CA GLY A 29 -9.64 3.74 -4.70
C GLY A 29 -9.14 5.08 -4.12
N PRO A 30 -9.37 6.21 -4.83
CA PRO A 30 -8.91 7.55 -4.40
C PRO A 30 -9.29 7.91 -2.97
N HIS A 31 -10.50 7.51 -2.55
CA HIS A 31 -11.00 7.74 -1.20
C HIS A 31 -10.18 7.01 -0.12
N ILE A 32 -9.81 5.77 -0.38
CA ILE A 32 -9.05 4.93 0.56
C ILE A 32 -7.59 5.40 0.59
N ALA A 33 -7.00 5.62 -0.58
CA ALA A 33 -5.62 6.10 -0.70
C ALA A 33 -5.45 7.47 -0.02
N SER A 34 -6.29 8.45 -0.35
CA SER A 34 -6.21 9.78 0.24
C SER A 34 -6.36 9.72 1.76
N ARG A 35 -7.28 8.90 2.28
CA ARG A 35 -7.52 8.79 3.72
C ARG A 35 -6.39 8.07 4.45
N MET A 36 -5.81 7.02 3.86
CA MET A 36 -4.62 6.34 4.40
C MET A 36 -3.47 7.33 4.54
N LEU A 37 -3.06 7.96 3.43
CA LEU A 37 -1.88 8.83 3.41
C LEU A 37 -2.10 10.12 4.20
N TYR A 38 -3.29 10.72 4.13
CA TYR A 38 -3.60 11.91 4.92
C TYR A 38 -3.63 11.62 6.42
N THR A 39 -4.04 10.41 6.84
CA THR A 39 -3.98 9.99 8.24
C THR A 39 -2.54 9.76 8.67
N ALA A 40 -1.74 9.07 7.83
CA ALA A 40 -0.32 8.86 8.08
C ALA A 40 0.42 10.18 8.30
N GLU A 41 0.13 11.17 7.46
CA GLU A 41 0.70 12.50 7.58
C GLU A 41 0.18 13.25 8.82
N ASN A 42 -1.11 13.55 8.88
CA ASN A 42 -1.63 14.51 9.88
C ASN A 42 -1.66 13.98 11.32
N SER A 43 -1.60 12.66 11.50
CA SER A 43 -1.69 12.04 12.83
C SER A 43 -0.33 11.56 13.34
N PHE A 44 0.63 11.31 12.44
CA PHE A 44 1.88 10.64 12.80
C PHE A 44 3.14 11.24 12.16
N ASP A 45 3.03 12.20 11.23
CA ASP A 45 4.19 12.80 10.54
C ASP A 45 5.06 11.74 9.84
N ASP A 46 4.40 10.73 9.27
CA ASP A 46 5.03 9.55 8.66
C ASP A 46 5.21 9.68 7.12
N ILE A 47 4.89 10.83 6.49
CA ILE A 47 4.97 11.02 5.02
C ILE A 47 5.85 12.20 4.61
N THR A 48 5.55 13.43 5.03
CA THR A 48 6.29 14.63 4.59
C THR A 48 7.78 14.51 4.94
N GLY A 49 8.66 14.73 3.95
CA GLY A 49 10.11 14.65 4.14
C GLY A 49 10.62 13.25 4.51
N LYS A 50 9.85 12.19 4.19
CA LYS A 50 10.23 10.79 4.43
C LYS A 50 10.56 10.05 3.14
N VAL A 51 11.36 9.00 3.27
CA VAL A 51 11.50 8.00 2.21
C VAL A 51 10.37 6.98 2.35
N VAL A 52 9.46 6.97 1.37
CA VAL A 52 8.26 6.13 1.38
C VAL A 52 8.37 5.03 0.32
N ALA A 53 8.09 3.78 0.70
CA ALA A 53 7.99 2.68 -0.25
C ALA A 53 6.55 2.16 -0.36
N ASP A 54 6.06 2.01 -1.58
CA ASP A 54 4.75 1.44 -1.91
C ASP A 54 4.91 -0.01 -2.40
N PHE A 55 4.49 -0.97 -1.57
CA PHE A 55 4.65 -2.39 -1.88
C PHE A 55 3.42 -2.94 -2.61
N GLY A 56 3.63 -3.44 -3.82
CA GLY A 56 2.54 -3.83 -4.73
C GLY A 56 1.85 -2.58 -5.26
N CYS A 57 2.63 -1.63 -5.77
CA CYS A 57 2.16 -0.28 -6.07
C CYS A 57 1.06 -0.24 -7.14
N GLY A 58 0.93 -1.29 -7.97
CA GLY A 58 -0.06 -1.34 -9.04
C GLY A 58 0.11 -0.15 -9.98
N CYS A 59 -0.97 0.57 -10.26
CA CYS A 59 -0.95 1.81 -11.04
C CYS A 59 -0.34 3.02 -10.29
N GLY A 60 0.24 2.84 -9.12
CA GLY A 60 0.95 3.89 -8.39
C GLY A 60 0.08 4.78 -7.50
N THR A 61 -1.18 4.44 -7.21
CA THR A 61 -2.08 5.35 -6.47
C THR A 61 -1.54 5.76 -5.09
N LEU A 62 -0.96 4.84 -4.32
CA LEU A 62 -0.39 5.18 -3.00
C LEU A 62 0.94 5.92 -3.15
N ALA A 63 1.81 5.48 -4.07
CA ALA A 63 3.05 6.17 -4.41
C ALA A 63 2.82 7.65 -4.83
N VAL A 64 1.91 7.89 -5.77
CA VAL A 64 1.49 9.24 -6.20
C VAL A 64 0.94 10.04 -5.02
N ALA A 65 0.11 9.43 -4.18
CA ALA A 65 -0.41 10.11 -2.99
C ALA A 65 0.68 10.53 -2.00
N SER A 66 1.70 9.70 -1.81
CA SER A 66 2.87 10.02 -0.99
C SER A 66 3.68 11.18 -1.59
N ALA A 67 3.94 11.16 -2.90
CA ALA A 67 4.65 12.23 -3.58
C ALA A 67 3.90 13.58 -3.53
N LEU A 68 2.57 13.56 -3.72
CA LEU A 68 1.71 14.75 -3.60
C LEU A 68 1.62 15.31 -2.17
N LEU A 69 2.04 14.53 -1.17
CA LEU A 69 2.15 14.95 0.23
C LEU A 69 3.60 15.25 0.63
N ASP A 70 4.44 15.60 -0.34
CA ASP A 70 5.80 16.10 -0.10
C ASP A 70 6.71 15.06 0.59
N ALA A 71 6.52 13.77 0.32
CA ALA A 71 7.52 12.75 0.64
C ALA A 71 8.87 13.11 -0.02
N GLU A 72 9.98 12.93 0.70
CA GLU A 72 11.32 13.26 0.18
C GLU A 72 11.68 12.38 -1.02
N HIS A 73 11.30 11.12 -0.95
CA HIS A 73 11.55 10.15 -2.00
C HIS A 73 10.51 9.04 -1.96
N VAL A 74 10.04 8.61 -3.13
CA VAL A 74 9.01 7.56 -3.25
C VAL A 74 9.51 6.43 -4.12
N ILE A 75 9.36 5.20 -3.63
CA ILE A 75 9.77 3.97 -4.32
C ILE A 75 8.53 3.08 -4.51
N GLY A 76 8.09 2.87 -5.73
CA GLY A 76 7.04 1.90 -6.08
C GLY A 76 7.65 0.54 -6.42
N ILE A 77 7.15 -0.54 -5.81
CA ILE A 77 7.59 -1.91 -6.11
C ILE A 77 6.40 -2.74 -6.58
N ASP A 78 6.52 -3.40 -7.73
CA ASP A 78 5.53 -4.33 -8.22
C ASP A 78 6.18 -5.52 -8.94
N ILE A 79 5.47 -6.65 -8.98
CA ILE A 79 5.90 -7.86 -9.68
C ILE A 79 5.49 -7.84 -11.16
N ASP A 80 4.47 -7.05 -11.50
CA ASP A 80 3.95 -6.94 -12.86
C ASP A 80 4.53 -5.69 -13.57
N PRO A 81 5.34 -5.86 -14.63
CA PRO A 81 5.90 -4.72 -15.35
C PRO A 81 4.84 -3.82 -15.99
N GLN A 82 3.67 -4.35 -16.35
CA GLN A 82 2.56 -3.54 -16.89
C GLN A 82 1.96 -2.61 -15.83
N SER A 83 1.94 -3.02 -14.56
CA SER A 83 1.57 -2.13 -13.46
C SER A 83 2.53 -0.96 -13.37
N LEU A 84 3.84 -1.22 -13.47
CA LEU A 84 4.88 -0.20 -13.38
C LEU A 84 4.83 0.78 -14.55
N GLU A 85 4.55 0.31 -15.76
CA GLU A 85 4.31 1.19 -16.92
C GLU A 85 3.15 2.17 -16.62
N LEU A 86 2.03 1.67 -16.11
CA LEU A 86 0.90 2.54 -15.72
C LEU A 86 1.24 3.49 -14.57
N ALA A 87 2.01 3.04 -13.57
CA ALA A 87 2.47 3.89 -12.48
C ALA A 87 3.38 5.02 -12.99
N GLN A 88 4.24 4.72 -13.96
CA GLN A 88 5.13 5.69 -14.59
C GLN A 88 4.37 6.73 -15.41
N GLU A 89 3.35 6.31 -16.15
CA GLU A 89 2.47 7.23 -16.89
C GLU A 89 1.71 8.15 -15.92
N ASN A 90 1.10 7.58 -14.88
CA ASN A 90 0.35 8.32 -13.86
C ASN A 90 1.23 9.34 -13.10
N SER A 91 2.46 8.98 -12.77
CA SER A 91 3.38 9.90 -12.11
C SER A 91 3.87 10.99 -13.05
N ALA A 92 4.18 10.66 -14.30
CA ALA A 92 4.61 11.62 -15.32
C ALA A 92 3.52 12.65 -15.65
N ASP A 93 2.25 12.23 -15.75
CA ASP A 93 1.10 13.12 -16.00
C ASP A 93 0.91 14.18 -14.91
N LEU A 94 1.41 13.91 -13.70
CA LEU A 94 1.38 14.82 -12.55
C LEU A 94 2.74 15.47 -12.27
N GLU A 95 3.73 15.27 -13.14
CA GLU A 95 5.11 15.78 -12.99
C GLU A 95 5.78 15.33 -11.68
N LEU A 96 5.50 14.11 -11.24
CA LEU A 96 6.03 13.52 -10.01
C LEU A 96 7.21 12.59 -10.31
N ASP A 97 8.28 12.74 -9.52
CA ASP A 97 9.44 11.86 -9.57
C ASP A 97 9.25 10.69 -8.59
N ILE A 98 9.14 9.47 -9.12
CA ILE A 98 8.92 8.24 -8.35
C ILE A 98 9.82 7.15 -8.94
N ASP A 99 10.63 6.51 -8.09
CA ASP A 99 11.45 5.38 -8.50
C ASP A 99 10.62 4.11 -8.55
N LEU A 100 10.68 3.39 -9.69
CA LEU A 100 9.91 2.15 -9.90
C LEU A 100 10.85 0.94 -10.00
N ILE A 101 10.60 -0.06 -9.17
CA ILE A 101 11.41 -1.28 -9.08
C ILE A 101 10.54 -2.49 -9.44
N TRP A 102 10.92 -3.17 -10.52
CA TRP A 102 10.37 -4.47 -10.87
C TRP A 102 10.98 -5.56 -10.00
N SER A 103 10.23 -6.07 -9.03
CA SER A 103 10.68 -7.13 -8.12
C SER A 103 9.53 -7.91 -7.49
N ASP A 104 9.75 -9.19 -7.23
CA ASP A 104 8.94 -9.93 -6.25
C ASP A 104 9.31 -9.45 -4.84
N ILE A 105 8.31 -9.21 -4.00
CA ILE A 105 8.51 -8.78 -2.61
C ILE A 105 9.34 -9.79 -1.80
N LYS A 106 9.25 -11.08 -2.14
CA LYS A 106 10.00 -12.15 -1.44
C LYS A 106 11.50 -12.07 -1.68
N SER A 107 11.92 -11.53 -2.82
CA SER A 107 13.32 -11.34 -3.19
C SER A 107 13.79 -9.90 -3.04
N LEU A 108 12.93 -9.01 -2.50
CA LEU A 108 13.22 -7.59 -2.41
C LEU A 108 14.47 -7.35 -1.56
N ASN A 109 15.41 -6.61 -2.12
CA ASN A 109 16.65 -6.23 -1.47
C ASN A 109 16.90 -4.73 -1.68
N LEU A 110 16.41 -3.93 -0.73
CA LEU A 110 16.61 -2.47 -0.70
C LEU A 110 17.87 -2.08 0.08
N LYS A 111 18.94 -2.88 0.01
CA LYS A 111 20.23 -2.53 0.66
C LYS A 111 20.68 -1.14 0.19
N GLY A 112 20.85 -0.22 1.14
CA GLY A 112 21.27 1.15 0.88
C GLY A 112 20.14 2.18 0.97
N PHE A 113 18.88 1.77 0.85
CA PHE A 113 17.74 2.64 1.10
C PHE A 113 17.36 2.60 2.58
N LEU A 114 17.35 3.76 3.22
CA LEU A 114 16.71 3.94 4.52
C LEU A 114 15.25 4.31 4.26
N VAL A 115 14.39 3.31 4.16
CA VAL A 115 12.94 3.52 4.01
C VAL A 115 12.35 3.80 5.37
N ASP A 116 11.73 4.96 5.54
CA ASP A 116 11.08 5.34 6.80
C ASP A 116 9.71 4.70 6.92
N THR A 117 8.92 4.85 5.86
CA THR A 117 7.52 4.42 5.86
C THR A 117 7.26 3.47 4.70
N VAL A 118 6.60 2.35 4.98
CA VAL A 118 6.04 1.48 3.95
C VAL A 118 4.53 1.66 3.92
N VAL A 119 3.97 1.84 2.73
CA VAL A 119 2.53 1.85 2.48
C VAL A 119 2.17 0.70 1.55
N MET A 120 1.00 0.09 1.72
CA MET A 120 0.57 -1.00 0.85
C MET A 120 -0.92 -1.29 0.93
N ASN A 121 -1.44 -1.76 -0.19
CA ASN A 121 -2.70 -2.50 -0.28
C ASN A 121 -2.39 -3.90 -0.83
N PRO A 122 -1.91 -4.83 0.01
CA PRO A 122 -1.39 -6.10 -0.48
C PRO A 122 -2.52 -7.01 -0.98
N PRO A 123 -2.20 -8.02 -1.82
CA PRO A 123 -3.16 -9.05 -2.20
C PRO A 123 -3.71 -9.76 -0.95
N PHE A 124 -5.03 -9.82 -0.78
CA PHE A 124 -5.70 -10.36 0.42
C PHE A 124 -5.65 -11.89 0.57
N GLY A 125 -4.81 -12.55 -0.21
CA GLY A 125 -4.60 -13.99 -0.21
C GLY A 125 -5.83 -14.80 -0.62
N THR A 126 -6.72 -14.24 -1.43
CA THR A 126 -7.86 -15.00 -2.01
C THR A 126 -7.40 -15.98 -3.07
N ARG A 127 -6.32 -15.67 -3.78
CA ARG A 127 -5.72 -16.54 -4.81
C ARG A 127 -4.52 -17.30 -4.24
N LYS A 128 -3.62 -16.58 -3.57
CA LYS A 128 -2.42 -17.15 -2.96
C LYS A 128 -2.45 -16.94 -1.45
N LYS A 129 -2.73 -18.01 -0.71
CA LYS A 129 -2.80 -17.97 0.76
C LYS A 129 -1.50 -17.41 1.36
N GLY A 130 -1.62 -16.39 2.21
CA GLY A 130 -0.50 -15.80 2.95
C GLY A 130 0.29 -14.72 2.19
N ALA A 131 -0.16 -14.30 1.00
CA ALA A 131 0.51 -13.22 0.27
C ALA A 131 0.52 -11.90 1.07
N ASP A 132 -0.59 -11.54 1.71
CA ASP A 132 -0.69 -10.39 2.63
C ASP A 132 0.33 -10.45 3.78
N MET A 133 0.59 -11.65 4.30
CA MET A 133 1.56 -11.88 5.37
C MET A 133 3.01 -11.78 4.88
N GLU A 134 3.30 -12.24 3.65
CA GLU A 134 4.62 -12.06 3.02
C GLU A 134 4.96 -10.57 2.88
N PHE A 135 3.99 -9.77 2.42
CA PHE A 135 4.11 -8.32 2.30
C PHE A 135 4.31 -7.64 3.65
N LEU A 136 3.48 -7.97 4.65
CA LEU A 136 3.57 -7.40 5.99
C LEU A 136 4.93 -7.71 6.66
N SER A 137 5.40 -8.95 6.53
CA SER A 137 6.70 -9.35 7.06
C SER A 137 7.85 -8.55 6.43
N MET A 138 7.82 -8.38 5.10
CA MET A 138 8.83 -7.58 4.41
C MET A 138 8.73 -6.09 4.79
N GLY A 139 7.52 -5.54 4.89
CA GLY A 139 7.30 -4.14 5.25
C GLY A 139 7.90 -3.82 6.62
N LEU A 140 7.64 -4.67 7.63
CA LEU A 140 8.20 -4.54 8.97
C LEU A 140 9.73 -4.74 9.03
N LYS A 141 10.30 -5.49 8.09
CA LYS A 141 11.76 -5.65 7.97
C LYS A 141 12.42 -4.43 7.33
N VAL A 142 11.73 -3.76 6.40
CA VAL A 142 12.25 -2.66 5.60
C VAL A 142 12.08 -1.31 6.29
N ALA A 143 10.87 -1.00 6.77
CA ALA A 143 10.53 0.28 7.37
C ALA A 143 11.35 0.56 8.63
N SER A 144 11.81 1.80 8.78
CA SER A 144 12.49 2.29 9.98
C SER A 144 11.50 2.85 11.02
N GLN A 145 10.38 3.41 10.56
CA GLN A 145 9.45 4.21 11.37
C GLN A 145 8.04 3.61 11.39
N ALA A 146 7.43 3.34 10.24
CA ALA A 146 6.03 2.89 10.17
C ALA A 146 5.69 2.01 8.97
N VAL A 147 4.67 1.17 9.13
CA VAL A 147 4.04 0.40 8.05
C VAL A 147 2.53 0.65 8.07
N TYR A 148 1.98 1.10 6.95
CA TYR A 148 0.55 1.25 6.71
C TYR A 148 0.07 0.18 5.76
N SER A 149 -0.93 -0.60 6.17
CA SER A 149 -1.40 -1.75 5.38
C SER A 149 -2.90 -1.96 5.50
N LEU A 150 -3.53 -2.42 4.42
CA LEU A 150 -4.92 -2.86 4.41
C LEU A 150 -5.00 -4.38 4.57
N HIS A 151 -5.78 -4.84 5.54
CA HIS A 151 -6.06 -6.27 5.74
C HIS A 151 -7.54 -6.50 6.01
N LYS A 152 -8.07 -7.67 5.64
CA LYS A 152 -9.47 -8.01 5.93
C LYS A 152 -9.76 -7.95 7.42
N THR A 153 -10.87 -7.31 7.80
CA THR A 153 -11.29 -7.22 9.21
C THR A 153 -11.48 -8.61 9.84
N SER A 154 -11.88 -9.61 9.05
CA SER A 154 -12.04 -10.99 9.52
C SER A 154 -10.73 -11.67 9.93
N THR A 155 -9.57 -11.15 9.53
CA THR A 155 -8.25 -11.69 9.90
C THR A 155 -7.54 -10.86 10.98
N ARG A 156 -8.20 -9.84 11.56
CA ARG A 156 -7.64 -8.86 12.50
C ARG A 156 -6.77 -9.46 13.60
N GLU A 157 -7.27 -10.47 14.31
CA GLU A 157 -6.52 -11.13 15.40
C GLU A 157 -5.28 -11.90 14.91
N HIS A 158 -5.37 -12.52 13.72
CA HIS A 158 -4.25 -13.23 13.13
C HIS A 158 -3.13 -12.27 12.73
N ILE A 159 -3.49 -11.17 12.05
CA ILE A 159 -2.57 -10.10 11.64
C ILE A 159 -1.84 -9.53 12.87
N LYS A 160 -2.61 -9.11 13.89
CA LYS A 160 -2.05 -8.53 15.12
C LYS A 160 -1.07 -9.47 15.81
N LYS A 161 -1.45 -10.74 15.96
CA LYS A 161 -0.61 -11.74 16.62
C LYS A 161 0.70 -11.97 15.87
N ALA A 162 0.64 -12.15 14.55
CA ALA A 162 1.80 -12.39 13.72
C ALA A 162 2.74 -11.17 13.66
N ALA A 163 2.18 -9.96 13.51
CA ALA A 163 2.98 -8.73 13.50
C ALA A 163 3.81 -8.58 14.79
N LEU A 164 3.19 -8.76 15.95
CA LEU A 164 3.82 -8.56 17.26
C LEU A 164 4.78 -9.70 17.65
N ARG A 165 4.46 -10.94 17.30
CA ARG A 165 5.24 -12.12 17.73
C ARG A 165 6.30 -12.53 16.72
N ASP A 166 5.97 -12.51 15.44
CA ASP A 166 6.73 -13.20 14.41
C ASP A 166 7.46 -12.21 13.48
N PHE A 167 6.89 -11.03 13.23
CA PHE A 167 7.43 -10.06 12.27
C PHE A 167 8.13 -8.86 12.90
N GLY A 168 8.20 -8.80 14.23
CA GLY A 168 9.01 -7.81 14.92
C GLY A 168 8.41 -6.42 15.01
N ALA A 169 7.08 -6.28 14.98
CA ALA A 169 6.41 -5.03 15.33
C ALA A 169 6.47 -4.78 16.85
N VAL A 170 6.60 -3.51 17.25
CA VAL A 170 6.44 -3.02 18.62
C VAL A 170 4.96 -2.75 18.92
N SER A 171 4.25 -2.18 17.95
CA SER A 171 2.81 -1.94 18.04
C SER A 171 2.10 -2.31 16.72
N ALA A 172 0.81 -2.62 16.86
CA ALA A 172 -0.08 -3.00 15.76
C ALA A 172 -1.47 -2.43 16.09
N GLU A 173 -1.84 -1.34 15.41
CA GLU A 173 -3.03 -0.56 15.70
C GLU A 173 -3.93 -0.48 14.48
N VAL A 174 -5.23 -0.73 14.67
CA VAL A 174 -6.25 -0.46 13.65
C VAL A 174 -6.66 1.00 13.80
N LEU A 175 -6.37 1.81 12.79
CA LEU A 175 -6.70 3.24 12.78
C LEU A 175 -8.16 3.46 12.42
N CYS A 176 -8.68 2.69 11.46
CA CYS A 176 -10.09 2.68 11.11
C CYS A 176 -10.47 1.42 10.34
N GLU A 177 -11.77 1.15 10.29
CA GLU A 177 -12.38 0.15 9.41
C GLU A 177 -12.92 0.88 8.16
N LEU A 178 -12.59 0.34 6.99
CA LEU A 178 -12.99 0.84 5.68
C LEU A 178 -13.83 -0.22 4.97
N ARG A 179 -14.70 0.21 4.06
CA ARG A 179 -15.51 -0.66 3.21
C ARG A 179 -15.06 -0.54 1.77
N TYR A 180 -14.69 -1.67 1.17
CA TYR A 180 -14.35 -1.77 -0.24
C TYR A 180 -15.60 -2.10 -1.04
N ASP A 181 -15.99 -1.18 -1.92
CA ASP A 181 -16.88 -1.48 -3.03
C ASP A 181 -16.00 -1.90 -4.22
N LEU A 182 -15.71 -3.20 -4.32
CA LEU A 182 -14.91 -3.69 -5.46
C LEU A 182 -15.76 -3.61 -6.74
N PRO A 183 -15.35 -2.83 -7.77
CA PRO A 183 -16.06 -2.78 -9.03
C PRO A 183 -16.06 -4.16 -9.69
N GLN A 184 -17.19 -4.50 -10.32
CA GLN A 184 -17.41 -5.79 -10.97
C GLN A 184 -16.45 -5.98 -12.16
N SER A 185 -15.23 -6.48 -11.92
CA SER A 185 -14.28 -6.87 -12.98
C SER A 185 -14.61 -8.25 -13.58
N TYR A 186 -15.73 -8.88 -13.20
CA TYR A 186 -16.05 -10.27 -13.53
C TYR A 186 -17.45 -10.43 -14.14
N LYS A 187 -17.50 -10.94 -15.39
CA LYS A 187 -18.73 -11.19 -16.18
C LYS A 187 -19.62 -12.34 -15.68
N PHE A 188 -19.38 -12.93 -14.50
CA PHE A 188 -19.95 -14.24 -14.15
C PHE A 188 -20.61 -14.38 -12.76
N HIS A 189 -21.15 -13.34 -12.11
CA HIS A 189 -22.10 -13.56 -10.99
C HIS A 189 -23.15 -12.44 -10.85
N LYS A 190 -24.37 -12.83 -10.45
CA LYS A 190 -25.62 -12.03 -10.44
C LYS A 190 -25.90 -11.30 -9.10
N LYS A 191 -24.90 -11.12 -8.23
CA LYS A 191 -25.07 -10.43 -6.93
C LYS A 191 -24.33 -9.08 -6.95
N ARG A 192 -25.03 -8.02 -6.55
CA ARG A 192 -24.53 -6.66 -6.34
C ARG A 192 -23.31 -6.70 -5.42
N GLU A 193 -22.30 -5.90 -5.75
CA GLU A 193 -21.15 -5.42 -4.92
C GLU A 193 -20.85 -6.25 -3.66
N VAL A 194 -19.68 -6.88 -3.63
CA VAL A 194 -19.20 -7.52 -2.40
C VAL A 194 -18.57 -6.43 -1.54
N ASP A 195 -19.29 -6.01 -0.50
CA ASP A 195 -18.77 -5.14 0.55
C ASP A 195 -17.73 -5.91 1.38
N ILE A 196 -16.45 -5.58 1.19
CA ILE A 196 -15.36 -6.17 1.95
C ILE A 196 -14.94 -5.19 3.04
N ALA A 197 -15.18 -5.57 4.29
CA ALA A 197 -14.64 -4.87 5.44
C ALA A 197 -13.13 -5.11 5.53
N VAL A 198 -12.36 -4.02 5.51
CA VAL A 198 -10.92 -4.03 5.69
C VAL A 198 -10.54 -3.05 6.79
N ASP A 199 -9.42 -3.33 7.44
CA ASP A 199 -8.82 -2.49 8.44
C ASP A 199 -7.64 -1.75 7.84
N LEU A 200 -7.58 -0.45 8.08
CA LEU A 200 -6.36 0.33 7.93
C LEU A 200 -5.52 0.15 9.19
N TRP A 201 -4.39 -0.53 9.03
CA TRP A 201 -3.42 -0.73 10.09
C TRP A 201 -2.30 0.29 10.04
N ARG A 202 -1.80 0.65 11.22
CA ARG A 202 -0.46 1.19 11.42
C ARG A 202 0.33 0.22 12.30
N PHE A 203 1.50 -0.19 11.83
CA PHE A 203 2.47 -0.96 12.60
C PHE A 203 3.73 -0.15 12.80
N VAL A 204 4.34 -0.27 13.98
CA VAL A 204 5.65 0.31 14.28
C VAL A 204 6.67 -0.82 14.34
N PRO A 205 7.69 -0.85 13.46
CA PRO A 205 8.74 -1.87 13.50
C PRO A 205 9.63 -1.70 14.73
N LYS A 206 10.29 -2.77 15.18
CA LYS A 206 11.39 -2.65 16.14
C LYS A 206 12.53 -1.89 15.49
N ALA A 207 13.07 -0.90 16.20
CA ALA A 207 14.24 -0.16 15.76
C ALA A 207 15.34 -1.13 15.30
N ARG A 208 15.85 -0.91 14.08
CA ARG A 208 16.98 -1.69 13.57
C ARG A 208 18.15 -1.47 14.51
N ARG A 209 18.60 -2.54 15.19
CA ARG A 209 19.90 -2.52 15.85
C ARG A 209 20.92 -2.33 14.73
N SER A 210 21.62 -1.20 14.74
CA SER A 210 22.81 -1.00 13.94
C SER A 210 23.79 -2.12 14.26
N SER A 211 23.87 -3.12 13.39
CA SER A 211 24.91 -4.15 13.39
C SER A 211 26.12 -3.63 12.63
#